data_AF-A0A8C9M3A7-F1
#
_entry.id   AF-A0A8C9M3A7-F1
#
_cell.length_a   1.000
_cell.length_b   1.000
_cell.length_c   1.000
_cell.angle_alpha   90.00
_cell.angle_beta   90.00
_cell.angle_gamma   90.00
#
_symmetry.space_group_name_H-M   'P 1'
#
loop_
_entity.id
_entity.type
_entity.pdbx_description
1 polymer ?
#
loop_
_entity_poly.entity_id
_entity_poly.type
_entity_poly.pdbx_seq_one_letter_code
_entity_poly.pdbx_strand_id
1 'polypeptide(L)'
;MKQGVLTHGRVCLLLSKGDSCYRPRRTGERKHKSVRGCIVDANLSVLNLNIVKKGEKDIPGLTDTTVPHPLGPKRASRIRNDISLRPEG
;
A
#
# COMPACT_ATOMS: atom_id res chain seq x y z
N MET A 1 9.89 5.20 2.42
CA MET A 1 9.53 6.61 2.72
C MET A 1 8.37 6.58 3.70
N LYS A 2 8.32 7.49 4.68
CA LYS A 2 7.25 7.54 5.68
C LYS A 2 6.45 8.83 5.51
N GLN A 3 5.15 8.68 5.27
CA GLN A 3 4.22 9.81 5.23
C GLN A 3 4.19 10.52 6.59
N GLY A 4 4.13 11.86 6.57
CA GLY A 4 4.14 12.69 7.77
C GLY A 4 5.53 13.08 8.29
N VAL A 5 6.61 12.53 7.71
CA VAL A 5 7.98 12.98 8.00
C VAL A 5 8.40 13.98 6.92
N LEU A 6 8.20 15.27 7.22
CA LEU A 6 8.34 16.39 6.28
C LEU A 6 9.80 16.78 6.00
N THR A 7 10.63 15.80 5.65
CA THR A 7 12.04 15.98 5.26
C THR A 7 12.33 15.19 4.00
N HIS A 8 13.37 15.57 3.25
CA HIS A 8 13.86 14.79 2.10
C HIS A 8 14.87 13.70 2.53
N GLY A 9 15.55 13.92 3.66
CA GLY A 9 16.57 13.04 4.21
C GLY A 9 16.04 11.85 5.02
N ARG A 10 16.96 11.18 5.72
CA ARG A 10 16.63 10.11 6.68
C ARG A 10 16.61 10.66 8.10
N VAL A 11 15.66 10.20 8.89
CA VAL A 11 15.49 10.59 10.30
C VAL A 11 15.28 9.34 11.15
N CYS A 12 15.86 9.31 12.35
CA CYS A 12 15.67 8.22 13.31
C CYS A 12 14.48 8.50 14.22
N LEU A 13 13.40 7.72 14.09
CA LEU A 13 12.17 7.87 14.85
C LEU A 13 11.88 6.65 15.71
N LEU A 14 11.21 6.84 16.83
CA LEU A 14 10.74 5.76 17.71
C LEU A 14 9.41 5.19 17.19
N LEU A 15 9.49 4.07 16.45
CA LEU A 15 8.33 3.43 15.83
C LEU A 15 7.66 2.45 16.79
N SER A 16 6.34 2.29 16.63
CA SER A 16 5.47 1.42 17.42
C SER A 16 4.61 0.50 16.53
N LYS A 17 3.79 -0.36 17.14
CA LYS A 17 2.91 -1.26 16.37
C LYS A 17 1.92 -0.46 15.51
N GLY A 18 1.87 -0.78 14.22
CA GLY A 18 1.01 -0.11 13.24
C GLY A 18 1.74 0.96 12.41
N ASP A 19 2.94 1.38 12.83
CA ASP A 19 3.77 2.24 12.01
C ASP A 19 4.25 1.54 10.74
N SER A 20 4.12 2.23 9.61
CA SER A 20 4.81 1.84 8.38
C SER A 20 6.32 1.77 8.61
N CYS A 21 6.97 0.85 7.89
CA CYS A 21 8.41 0.54 7.99
C CYS A 21 8.84 -0.17 9.29
N TYR A 22 7.91 -0.64 10.13
CA TYR A 22 8.23 -1.40 11.33
C TYR A 22 7.30 -2.59 11.56
N ARG A 23 7.87 -3.71 12.00
CA ARG A 23 7.13 -4.92 12.39
C ARG A 23 7.61 -5.35 13.78
N PRO A 24 6.82 -5.11 14.84
CA PRO A 24 7.19 -5.51 16.19
C PRO A 24 7.24 -7.03 16.32
N ARG A 25 8.15 -7.54 17.16
CA ARG A 25 8.27 -8.97 17.49
C ARG A 25 7.60 -9.31 18.83
N ARG A 26 7.51 -8.33 19.74
CA ARG A 26 6.83 -8.47 21.03
C ARG A 26 5.75 -7.41 21.20
N THR A 27 4.77 -7.71 22.04
CA THR A 27 3.72 -6.76 22.42
C THR A 27 4.36 -5.60 23.19
N GLY A 28 3.98 -4.36 22.84
CA GLY A 28 4.52 -3.14 23.46
C GLY A 28 5.91 -2.71 22.97
N GLU A 29 6.54 -3.47 22.07
CA GLU A 29 7.88 -3.14 21.57
C GLU A 29 7.87 -1.84 20.75
N ARG A 30 8.73 -0.90 21.14
CA ARG A 30 9.05 0.31 20.36
C ARG A 30 10.53 0.30 19.99
N LYS A 31 10.87 0.79 18.81
CA LYS A 31 12.25 0.79 18.33
C LYS A 31 12.61 2.03 17.53
N HIS A 32 13.77 2.62 17.81
CA HIS A 32 14.34 3.64 16.94
C HIS A 32 14.79 3.03 15.62
N LYS A 33 14.26 3.56 14.52
CA LYS A 33 14.60 3.15 13.15
C LYS A 33 14.81 4.38 12.29
N SER A 34 15.84 4.33 11.45
CA SER A 34 16.06 5.32 10.39
C SER A 34 15.02 5.10 9.29
N VAL A 35 14.23 6.11 9.01
CA VAL A 35 13.26 6.13 7.91
C VAL A 35 13.53 7.32 7.01
N ARG A 36 13.29 7.16 5.71
CA ARG A 36 13.33 8.28 4.76
C ARG A 36 12.05 9.08 4.82
N GLY A 37 12.14 10.41 4.80
CA GLY A 37 10.98 11.30 4.79
C GLY A 37 10.14 11.20 3.52
N CYS A 38 9.06 11.99 3.47
CA CYS A 38 8.08 11.94 2.40
C CYS A 38 8.40 12.83 1.20
N ILE A 39 9.39 13.71 1.30
CA ILE A 39 9.79 14.60 0.20
C ILE A 39 10.71 13.83 -0.75
N VAL A 40 10.39 13.88 -2.04
CA VAL A 40 11.14 13.22 -3.12
C VAL A 40 12.42 13.99 -3.41
N ASP A 41 13.53 13.26 -3.60
CA ASP A 41 14.86 13.82 -3.82
C ASP A 41 15.69 12.90 -4.73
N ALA A 42 16.71 13.45 -5.39
CA ALA A 42 17.56 12.75 -6.35
C ALA A 42 18.31 11.55 -5.75
N ASN A 43 18.50 11.50 -4.42
CA ASN A 43 19.17 10.38 -3.77
C ASN A 43 18.29 9.12 -3.62
N LEU A 44 17.12 9.04 -4.27
CA LEU A 44 16.24 7.87 -4.25
C LEU A 44 16.62 6.87 -5.33
N SER A 45 16.69 5.58 -4.97
CA SER A 45 17.00 4.51 -5.93
C SER A 45 15.77 3.99 -6.69
N VAL A 46 14.59 4.01 -6.06
CA VAL A 46 13.34 3.47 -6.61
C VAL A 46 12.16 4.31 -6.15
N LEU A 47 11.19 4.52 -7.04
CA LEU A 47 9.89 5.12 -6.76
C LEU A 47 8.78 4.13 -7.13
N ASN A 48 7.78 4.00 -6.25
CA ASN A 48 6.58 3.22 -6.51
C ASN A 48 5.46 4.19 -6.90
N LEU A 49 4.97 4.10 -8.13
CA LEU A 49 3.95 4.99 -8.70
C LEU A 49 2.72 4.17 -9.09
N ASN A 50 1.54 4.78 -8.96
CA ASN A 50 0.28 4.20 -9.42
C ASN A 50 -0.29 5.06 -10.56
N ILE A 51 -0.77 4.41 -11.62
CA ILE A 51 -1.40 5.09 -12.76
C ILE A 51 -2.84 5.41 -12.39
N VAL A 52 -3.22 6.69 -12.45
CA VAL A 52 -4.59 7.16 -12.17
C VAL A 52 -5.39 7.36 -13.45
N LYS A 53 -4.74 7.79 -14.54
CA LYS A 53 -5.36 8.01 -15.86
C LYS A 53 -4.45 7.46 -16.95
N LYS A 54 -5.04 6.81 -17.96
CA LYS A 54 -4.34 6.36 -19.15
C LYS A 54 -3.97 7.58 -20.01
N GLY A 55 -2.73 7.64 -20.49
CA GLY A 55 -2.30 8.66 -21.45
C GLY A 55 -2.65 8.26 -22.89
N GLU A 56 -2.16 9.03 -23.86
CA GLU A 56 -2.35 8.73 -25.29
C GLU A 56 -1.64 7.44 -25.74
N LYS A 57 -0.53 7.09 -25.07
CA LYS A 57 0.27 5.91 -25.38
C LYS A 57 0.01 4.80 -24.39
N ASP A 58 -0.12 3.59 -24.92
CA ASP A 58 -0.28 2.37 -24.16
C ASP A 58 1.07 1.90 -23.63
N ILE A 59 1.06 1.28 -22.45
CA ILE A 59 2.27 0.78 -21.78
C ILE A 59 2.24 -0.74 -21.88
N PRO A 60 3.13 -1.34 -22.68
CA PRO A 60 3.11 -2.78 -22.92
C PRO A 60 3.30 -3.55 -21.61
N GLY A 61 2.47 -4.57 -21.41
CA GLY A 61 2.53 -5.45 -20.23
C GLY A 61 1.94 -4.86 -18.95
N LEU A 62 1.44 -3.62 -18.98
CA LEU A 62 0.73 -3.00 -17.85
C LEU A 62 -0.72 -2.65 -18.21
N THR A 63 -0.93 -1.99 -19.35
CA THR A 63 -2.29 -1.61 -19.79
C THR A 63 -3.01 -2.69 -20.58
N ASP A 64 -2.27 -3.68 -21.09
CA ASP A 64 -2.79 -4.63 -22.08
C ASP A 64 -3.20 -5.96 -21.45
N THR A 65 -2.79 -6.18 -20.20
CA THR A 65 -2.98 -7.44 -19.49
C THR A 65 -4.05 -7.32 -18.42
N THR A 66 -5.00 -8.25 -18.41
CA THR A 66 -5.97 -8.39 -17.32
C THR A 66 -5.54 -9.52 -16.41
N VAL A 67 -5.29 -9.23 -15.13
CA VAL A 67 -4.99 -10.25 -14.12
C VAL A 67 -6.29 -10.63 -13.40
N PRO A 68 -6.71 -11.90 -13.41
CA PRO A 68 -7.91 -12.32 -12.70
C PRO A 68 -7.72 -12.22 -11.17
N HIS A 69 -8.79 -11.96 -10.43
CA HIS A 69 -8.75 -11.94 -8.97
C HIS A 69 -8.81 -13.37 -8.39
N PRO A 70 -7.74 -13.87 -7.73
CA PRO A 70 -7.69 -15.27 -7.28
C PRO A 70 -8.45 -15.52 -5.97
N LEU A 71 -8.74 -14.48 -5.18
CA LEU A 71 -9.38 -14.61 -3.87
C LEU A 71 -10.76 -13.96 -3.90
N GLY A 72 -11.80 -14.80 -3.88
CA GLY A 72 -13.17 -14.37 -3.73
C GLY A 72 -13.54 -13.98 -2.28
N PRO A 73 -14.68 -13.30 -2.07
CA PRO A 73 -15.16 -12.99 -0.74
C PRO A 73 -15.43 -14.26 0.08
N LYS A 74 -14.90 -14.32 1.32
CA LYS A 74 -15.13 -15.48 2.22
C LYS A 74 -16.42 -15.40 3.03
N ARG A 75 -16.92 -14.19 3.31
CA ARG A 75 -18.10 -13.99 4.18
C ARG A 75 -19.38 -14.09 3.37
N ALA A 76 -20.36 -14.84 3.86
CA ALA A 76 -21.65 -15.07 3.17
C ALA A 76 -22.39 -13.77 2.79
N SER A 77 -22.33 -12.72 3.62
CA SER A 77 -22.92 -11.41 3.27
C SER A 77 -22.20 -10.73 2.10
N ARG A 78 -20.87 -10.85 2.02
CA ARG A 78 -20.09 -10.29 0.90
C ARG A 78 -20.30 -11.08 -0.38
N ILE A 79 -20.43 -12.41 -0.29
CA ILE A 79 -20.75 -13.26 -1.44
C ILE A 79 -22.11 -12.85 -2.01
N ARG A 80 -23.16 -12.79 -1.17
CA ARG A 80 -24.51 -12.39 -1.60
C ARG A 80 -24.51 -11.04 -2.34
N ASN A 81 -23.79 -10.05 -1.83
CA ASN A 81 -23.67 -8.75 -2.48
C ASN A 81 -22.93 -8.83 -3.83
N ASP A 82 -21.84 -9.59 -3.90
CA ASP A 82 -21.00 -9.72 -5.10
C ASP A 82 -21.77 -10.33 -6.28
N ILE A 83 -22.61 -11.34 -6.00
CA ILE A 83 -23.49 -11.97 -7.00
C ILE A 83 -24.93 -11.41 -7.00
N SER A 84 -25.14 -10.24 -6.37
CA SER A 84 -26.43 -9.53 -6.32
C SER A 84 -27.64 -10.38 -5.88
N LEU A 85 -27.41 -11.37 -5.02
CA LEU A 85 -28.49 -12.18 -4.43
C LEU A 85 -29.19 -11.37 -3.33
N ARG A 86 -30.51 -11.20 -3.47
CA ARG A 86 -31.34 -10.67 -2.39
C ARG A 86 -31.54 -11.77 -1.33
N PRO A 87 -31.61 -11.42 -0.03
CA PRO A 87 -32.08 -12.37 0.95
C PRO A 87 -33.54 -12.73 0.62
N GLU A 88 -33.78 -14.00 0.33
CA GLU A 88 -35.12 -14.59 0.47
C GLU A 88 -35.55 -14.38 1.94
N GLY A 89 -36.77 -13.90 2.15
CA GLY A 89 -37.30 -13.53 3.47
C GLY A 89 -37.20 -14.62 4.51
#